data_AF-A0A2E7F0N5-F1
#
_entry.id   AF-A0A2E7F0N5-F1
#
_cell.length_a   1.000
_cell.length_b   1.000
_cell.length_c   1.000
_cell.angle_alpha   90.00
_cell.angle_beta   90.00
_cell.angle_gamma   90.00
#
_symmetry.space_group_name_H-M   'P 1'
#
loop_
_entity.id
_entity.type
_entity.pdbx_description
1 polymer ?
#
loop_
_entity_poly.entity_id
_entity_poly.type
_entity_poly.pdbx_seq_one_letter_code
_entity_poly.pdbx_strand_id
1 'polypeptide(L)'
;MFKKSLTCSIIIAGAFAVTGSPANAQSLNETVSYIQGRCVNSTVLRNYSTGSRPVTALSFNVQNGIMSWRYSNGSWTTTVTVPLSDVSSITHSGTEITIRSNSRSVGLDLSDDSVGAAYDTEGFMYCPNADRIVRALEHLVSLEGDDPFAN
;
A
#
# COMPACT_ATOMS: atom_id res chain seq x y z
N MET A 1 -33.44 -23.11 -44.92
CA MET A 1 -34.42 -23.21 -43.81
C MET A 1 -33.68 -23.16 -42.47
N PHE A 2 -34.16 -22.28 -41.60
CA PHE A 2 -34.01 -22.12 -40.13
C PHE A 2 -32.65 -21.85 -39.43
N LYS A 3 -32.64 -20.65 -38.82
CA LYS A 3 -31.82 -20.19 -37.68
C LYS A 3 -31.93 -21.12 -36.47
N LYS A 4 -30.82 -21.27 -35.72
CA LYS A 4 -30.85 -21.37 -34.26
C LYS A 4 -29.75 -20.51 -33.64
N SER A 5 -30.21 -19.48 -32.92
CA SER A 5 -29.52 -18.79 -31.83
C SER A 5 -29.35 -19.76 -30.66
N LEU A 6 -28.27 -19.67 -29.88
CA LEU A 6 -28.34 -19.60 -28.40
C LEU A 6 -26.97 -19.50 -27.70
N THR A 7 -26.87 -18.42 -26.92
CA THR A 7 -26.21 -18.24 -25.60
C THR A 7 -24.70 -18.10 -25.45
N CYS A 8 -24.35 -16.89 -25.02
CA CYS A 8 -23.20 -16.52 -24.20
C CYS A 8 -22.93 -17.51 -23.06
N SER A 9 -21.66 -17.83 -22.84
CA SER A 9 -21.13 -18.22 -21.53
C SER A 9 -19.72 -17.66 -21.44
N ILE A 10 -19.61 -16.44 -20.93
CA ILE A 10 -18.34 -15.95 -20.39
C ILE A 10 -18.14 -16.71 -19.09
N ILE A 11 -17.27 -17.71 -19.11
CA ILE A 11 -16.74 -18.28 -17.88
C ILE A 11 -15.63 -17.32 -17.43
N ILE A 12 -15.96 -16.39 -16.52
CA ILE A 12 -14.96 -15.66 -15.74
C ILE A 12 -14.46 -16.66 -14.68
N ALA A 13 -13.51 -17.50 -15.08
CA ALA A 13 -12.73 -18.30 -14.16
C ALA A 13 -11.29 -18.25 -14.65
N GLY A 14 -10.43 -17.54 -13.93
CA GLY A 14 -9.02 -17.55 -14.27
C GLY A 14 -8.22 -16.44 -13.66
N ALA A 15 -7.75 -16.70 -12.44
CA ALA A 15 -6.46 -16.28 -11.93
C ALA A 15 -6.18 -14.76 -11.88
N PHE A 16 -6.15 -14.23 -10.66
CA PHE A 16 -5.27 -13.12 -10.30
C PHE A 16 -3.81 -13.57 -10.45
N ALA A 17 -3.34 -13.69 -11.68
CA ALA A 17 -1.93 -13.67 -11.99
C ALA A 17 -1.48 -12.21 -11.89
N VAL A 18 -1.24 -11.74 -10.66
CA VAL A 18 -0.56 -10.46 -10.42
C VAL A 18 0.93 -10.66 -10.72
N THR A 19 1.25 -10.91 -11.99
CA THR A 19 2.63 -11.00 -12.51
C THR A 19 3.11 -9.68 -13.13
N GLY A 20 2.33 -8.60 -12.97
CA GLY A 20 2.77 -7.27 -13.36
C GLY A 20 4.01 -6.84 -12.60
N SER A 21 5.06 -6.45 -13.32
CA SER A 21 6.06 -5.54 -12.78
C SER A 21 5.40 -4.19 -12.47
N PRO A 22 5.87 -3.42 -11.48
CA PRO A 22 5.33 -2.09 -11.19
C PRO A 22 5.36 -1.14 -12.41
N ALA A 23 6.18 -1.45 -13.42
CA ALA A 23 6.26 -0.73 -14.70
C ALA A 23 5.00 -0.80 -15.59
N ASN A 24 4.00 -1.62 -15.26
CA ASN A 24 2.77 -1.77 -16.05
C ASN A 24 1.51 -1.22 -15.37
N ALA A 25 1.58 -0.70 -14.14
CA ALA A 25 0.44 0.02 -13.56
C ALA A 25 0.39 1.40 -14.23
N GLN A 26 -0.72 1.72 -14.90
CA GLN A 26 -0.89 2.96 -15.66
C GLN A 26 -1.73 4.00 -14.89
N SER A 27 -2.29 3.62 -13.75
CA SER A 27 -3.18 4.45 -12.95
C SER A 27 -2.99 4.26 -11.44
N LEU A 28 -3.46 5.24 -10.66
CA LEU A 28 -3.45 5.20 -9.19
C LEU A 28 -4.14 3.93 -8.66
N ASN A 29 -5.33 3.59 -9.18
CA ASN A 29 -6.11 2.44 -8.72
C ASN A 29 -5.42 1.08 -9.00
N GLU A 30 -4.75 0.93 -10.14
CA GLU A 30 -3.98 -0.28 -10.46
C GLU A 30 -2.79 -0.44 -9.52
N THR A 31 -2.09 0.67 -9.23
CA THR A 31 -0.94 0.66 -8.33
C THR A 31 -1.35 0.36 -6.89
N VAL A 32 -2.48 0.93 -6.43
CA VAL A 32 -3.07 0.59 -5.12
C VAL A 32 -3.46 -0.89 -5.07
N SER A 33 -4.15 -1.40 -6.10
CA SER A 33 -4.57 -2.81 -6.17
C SER A 33 -3.37 -3.75 -6.18
N TYR A 34 -2.28 -3.37 -6.87
CA TYR A 34 -1.02 -4.12 -6.89
C TYR A 34 -0.41 -4.26 -5.49
N ILE A 35 -0.34 -3.16 -4.74
CA ILE A 35 0.19 -3.13 -3.37
C ILE A 35 -0.73 -3.95 -2.45
N GLN A 36 -2.04 -3.76 -2.54
CA GLN A 36 -3.02 -4.51 -1.76
C GLN A 36 -2.88 -6.01 -1.98
N GLY A 37 -2.86 -6.47 -3.23
CA GLY A 37 -2.78 -7.90 -3.57
C GLY A 37 -1.48 -8.59 -3.12
N ARG A 38 -0.45 -7.83 -2.74
CA ARG A 38 0.85 -8.36 -2.29
C ARG A 38 1.11 -8.16 -0.80
N CYS A 39 0.58 -7.09 -0.22
CA CYS A 39 0.86 -6.72 1.16
C CYS A 39 -0.30 -7.04 2.09
N VAL A 40 -1.55 -6.80 1.71
CA VAL A 40 -2.68 -6.97 2.62
C VAL A 40 -2.87 -8.45 2.96
N ASN A 41 -3.10 -8.73 4.25
CA ASN A 41 -3.14 -10.05 4.88
C ASN A 41 -1.81 -10.83 4.84
N SER A 42 -0.71 -10.21 4.43
CA SER A 42 0.62 -10.83 4.54
C SER A 42 1.19 -10.62 5.95
N THR A 43 1.94 -11.61 6.43
CA THR A 43 2.64 -11.55 7.72
C THR A 43 4.14 -11.67 7.50
N VAL A 44 4.92 -10.74 8.06
CA VAL A 44 6.38 -10.75 8.05
C VAL A 44 6.91 -10.77 9.47
N LEU A 45 8.15 -11.24 9.66
CA LEU A 45 8.81 -11.16 10.96
C LEU A 45 9.60 -9.85 11.05
N ARG A 46 9.26 -9.01 12.01
CA ARG A 46 10.03 -7.80 12.34
C ARG A 46 10.93 -8.09 13.53
N ASN A 47 12.20 -7.73 13.43
CA ASN A 47 13.17 -7.89 14.50
C ASN A 47 13.09 -6.70 15.47
N TYR A 48 12.57 -6.93 16.68
CA TYR A 48 12.63 -5.98 17.78
C TYR A 48 13.83 -6.32 18.68
N SER A 49 14.23 -5.39 19.55
CA SER A 49 15.26 -5.64 20.57
C SER A 49 14.90 -6.81 21.52
N THR A 50 13.59 -7.08 21.68
CA THR A 50 13.05 -8.17 22.49
C THR A 50 12.85 -9.49 21.71
N GLY A 51 13.28 -9.55 20.45
CA GLY A 51 13.11 -10.70 19.57
C GLY A 51 12.19 -10.44 18.38
N SER A 52 12.18 -11.37 17.42
CA SER A 52 11.35 -11.28 16.23
C SER A 52 9.88 -11.49 16.57
N ARG A 53 9.01 -10.60 16.09
CA ARG A 53 7.55 -10.72 16.24
C ARG A 53 6.85 -10.64 14.89
N PRO A 54 5.75 -11.38 14.70
CA PRO A 54 4.96 -11.27 13.48
C PRO A 54 4.33 -9.89 13.39
N VAL A 55 4.33 -9.31 12.19
CA VAL A 55 3.60 -8.11 11.83
C VAL A 55 2.78 -8.42 10.59
N THR A 56 1.46 -8.24 10.69
CA THR A 56 0.50 -8.49 9.62
C THR A 56 0.01 -7.17 9.06
N ALA A 57 0.15 -6.95 7.75
CA ALA A 57 -0.47 -5.82 7.09
C ALA A 57 -1.97 -6.10 6.89
N LEU A 58 -2.82 -5.18 7.33
CA LEU A 58 -4.28 -5.36 7.39
C LEU A 58 -5.02 -4.59 6.30
N SER A 59 -4.51 -3.41 5.93
CA SER A 59 -5.08 -2.63 4.84
C SER A 59 -4.05 -1.69 4.23
N PHE A 60 -4.29 -1.30 2.99
CA PHE A 60 -3.58 -0.26 2.26
C PHE A 60 -4.59 0.48 1.40
N ASN A 61 -4.55 1.81 1.38
CA ASN A 61 -5.49 2.64 0.65
C ASN A 61 -4.86 3.97 0.27
N VAL A 62 -5.32 4.56 -0.82
CA VAL A 62 -5.00 5.95 -1.21
C VAL A 62 -6.30 6.63 -1.59
N GLN A 63 -6.64 7.71 -0.88
CA GLN A 63 -7.85 8.50 -1.15
C GLN A 63 -7.56 9.98 -0.93
N ASN A 64 -8.02 10.83 -1.86
CA ASN A 64 -7.87 12.28 -1.79
C ASN A 64 -6.41 12.73 -1.54
N GLY A 65 -5.45 12.13 -2.27
CA GLY A 65 -4.03 12.42 -2.12
C GLY A 65 -3.41 11.92 -0.79
N ILE A 66 -4.15 11.20 0.05
CA ILE A 66 -3.66 10.65 1.32
C ILE A 66 -3.48 9.15 1.17
N MET A 67 -2.26 8.69 1.41
CA MET A 67 -1.92 7.28 1.55
C MET A 67 -2.12 6.84 2.99
N SER A 68 -2.79 5.71 3.19
CA SER A 68 -3.02 5.11 4.49
C SER A 68 -2.77 3.61 4.46
N TRP A 69 -2.16 3.09 5.53
CA TRP A 69 -1.99 1.66 5.70
C TRP A 69 -2.15 1.27 7.16
N ARG A 70 -2.59 0.03 7.39
CA ARG A 70 -2.82 -0.51 8.72
C ARG A 70 -2.04 -1.80 8.90
N TYR A 71 -1.43 -2.00 10.05
CA TYR A 71 -0.75 -3.25 10.40
C TYR A 71 -1.00 -3.62 11.87
N SER A 72 -0.90 -4.90 12.21
CA SER A 72 -0.96 -5.39 13.58
C SER A 72 0.28 -6.21 13.89
N ASN A 73 0.77 -6.16 15.14
CA ASN A 73 1.85 -7.04 15.61
C ASN A 73 1.40 -8.05 16.67
N GLY A 74 0.09 -8.28 16.78
CA GLY A 74 -0.52 -9.17 17.76
C GLY A 74 -0.73 -8.56 19.17
N SER A 75 -0.16 -7.38 19.47
CA SER A 75 -0.41 -6.66 20.74
C SER A 75 -1.18 -5.36 20.56
N TRP A 76 -1.06 -4.74 19.40
CA TRP A 76 -1.75 -3.51 19.01
C TRP A 76 -1.99 -3.52 17.49
N THR A 77 -2.80 -2.58 17.05
CA THR A 77 -3.00 -2.30 15.63
C THR A 77 -2.63 -0.85 15.39
N THR A 78 -1.90 -0.60 14.32
CA THR A 78 -1.46 0.74 13.96
C THR A 78 -2.00 1.12 12.60
N THR A 79 -2.67 2.26 12.51
CA THR A 79 -2.99 2.91 11.23
C THR A 79 -2.02 4.08 11.04
N VAL A 80 -1.42 4.12 9.86
CA VAL A 80 -0.54 5.21 9.46
C VAL A 80 -1.17 5.94 8.28
N THR A 81 -1.06 7.26 8.27
CA THR A 81 -1.50 8.12 7.17
C THR A 81 -0.39 9.09 6.80
N VAL A 82 -0.25 9.38 5.50
CA VAL A 82 0.68 10.39 4.99
C VAL A 82 0.11 11.01 3.70
N PRO A 83 0.07 12.34 3.56
CA PRO A 83 -0.19 12.98 2.27
C PRO A 83 0.89 12.61 1.25
N LEU A 84 0.51 12.20 0.04
CA LEU A 84 1.45 11.83 -1.02
C LEU A 84 2.37 12.99 -1.38
N SER A 85 1.85 14.21 -1.43
CA SER A 85 2.60 15.45 -1.70
C SER A 85 3.68 15.77 -0.67
N ASP A 86 3.56 15.23 0.56
CA ASP A 86 4.53 15.43 1.62
C ASP A 86 5.61 14.36 1.67
N VAL A 87 5.48 13.26 0.91
CA VAL A 87 6.47 12.17 0.92
C VAL A 87 7.80 12.66 0.36
N SER A 88 8.85 12.55 1.16
CA SER A 88 10.20 13.01 0.82
C SER A 88 11.12 11.89 0.36
N SER A 89 10.95 10.68 0.91
CA SER A 89 11.71 9.50 0.50
C SER A 89 11.01 8.21 0.92
N ILE A 90 11.27 7.15 0.17
CA ILE A 90 10.79 5.80 0.45
C ILE A 90 12.01 4.88 0.40
N THR A 91 12.28 4.17 1.48
CA THR A 91 13.42 3.25 1.60
C THR A 91 12.96 1.94 2.19
N HIS A 92 13.77 0.88 2.11
CA HIS A 92 13.44 -0.39 2.75
C HIS A 92 14.67 -1.07 3.36
N SER A 93 14.41 -1.91 4.36
CA SER A 93 15.39 -2.83 4.96
C SER A 93 14.70 -4.16 5.22
N GLY A 94 15.11 -5.20 4.48
CA GLY A 94 14.40 -6.48 4.50
C GLY A 94 12.94 -6.34 4.05
N THR A 95 12.01 -6.62 4.96
CA THR A 95 10.54 -6.52 4.74
C THR A 95 9.91 -5.24 5.31
N GLU A 96 10.71 -4.39 5.96
CA GLU A 96 10.28 -3.09 6.49
C GLU A 96 10.52 -2.01 5.44
N ILE A 97 9.50 -1.21 5.18
CA ILE A 97 9.52 -0.04 4.28
C ILE A 97 9.36 1.19 5.16
N THR A 98 10.29 2.13 5.05
CA THR A 98 10.25 3.43 5.73
C THR A 98 9.84 4.49 4.73
N ILE A 99 8.74 5.18 5.03
CA ILE A 99 8.21 6.31 4.26
C ILE A 99 8.48 7.57 5.09
N ARG A 100 9.25 8.50 4.56
CA ARG A 100 9.57 9.77 5.24
C ARG A 100 8.77 10.92 4.62
N SER A 101 8.45 11.91 5.42
CA SER A 101 7.80 13.14 4.98
C SER A 101 8.71 14.37 5.14
N ASN A 102 8.42 15.43 4.38
CA ASN A 102 9.13 16.72 4.46
C ASN A 102 8.82 17.49 5.76
N SER A 103 7.63 17.28 6.31
CA SER A 103 7.14 17.91 7.54
C SER A 103 6.60 16.84 8.49
N ARG A 104 6.07 17.23 9.67
CA ARG A 104 5.38 16.30 10.59
C ARG A 104 3.98 15.96 10.07
N SER A 105 3.92 15.28 8.94
CA SER A 105 2.68 14.93 8.24
C SER A 105 2.33 13.44 8.29
N VAL A 106 3.16 12.62 8.96
CA VAL A 106 2.80 11.23 9.26
C VAL A 106 1.89 11.21 10.49
N GLY A 107 0.65 10.76 10.28
CA GLY A 107 -0.32 10.47 11.34
C GLY A 107 -0.20 9.01 11.76
N LEU A 108 -0.02 8.77 13.06
CA LEU A 108 0.00 7.43 13.65
C LEU A 108 -1.17 7.30 14.62
N ASP A 109 -1.97 6.25 14.45
CA ASP A 109 -2.94 5.78 15.43
C ASP A 109 -2.54 4.38 15.88
N LEU A 110 -2.45 4.15 17.19
CA LEU A 110 -2.16 2.85 17.80
C LEU A 110 -3.44 2.12 18.29
N SER A 111 -4.60 2.71 18.05
CA SER A 111 -5.93 2.16 18.34
C SER A 111 -6.62 1.66 17.06
N ASP A 112 -7.68 0.85 17.23
CA ASP A 112 -8.32 0.17 16.10
C ASP A 112 -9.25 1.09 15.27
N ASP A 113 -9.60 2.28 15.77
CA ASP A 113 -10.79 3.04 15.31
C ASP A 113 -10.61 4.57 15.10
N SER A 114 -9.43 5.20 15.28
CA SER A 114 -9.33 6.66 15.17
C SER A 114 -7.99 7.22 14.66
N VAL A 115 -7.92 7.64 13.40
CA VAL A 115 -6.70 8.28 12.84
C VAL A 115 -6.27 9.47 13.71
N GLY A 116 -5.07 9.36 14.29
CA GLY A 116 -4.44 10.40 15.08
C GLY A 116 -3.97 11.56 14.22
N ALA A 117 -3.77 12.73 14.83
CA ALA A 117 -3.20 13.87 14.12
C ALA A 117 -1.73 13.61 13.73
N ALA A 118 -1.27 14.29 12.67
CA ALA A 118 0.06 14.11 12.14
C ALA A 118 1.13 14.77 13.02
N TYR A 119 2.08 13.98 13.50
CA TYR A 119 3.14 14.44 14.41
C TYR A 119 4.52 13.83 14.12
N ASP A 120 4.58 12.82 13.26
CA ASP A 120 5.81 12.10 12.94
C ASP A 120 6.33 12.49 11.55
N THR A 121 7.62 12.26 11.33
CA THR A 121 8.27 12.45 10.03
C THR A 121 8.53 11.13 9.29
N GLU A 122 8.23 10.00 9.94
CA GLU A 122 8.48 8.67 9.41
C GLU A 122 7.33 7.72 9.74
N GLY A 123 6.91 6.93 8.75
CA GLY A 123 5.95 5.84 8.90
C GLY A 123 6.55 4.53 8.41
N PHE A 124 6.16 3.42 9.04
CA PHE A 124 6.66 2.08 8.71
C PHE A 124 5.55 1.22 8.11
N MET A 125 5.79 0.69 6.92
CA MET A 125 4.96 -0.32 6.26
C MET A 125 5.70 -1.66 6.24
N TYR A 126 4.96 -2.76 6.36
CA TYR A 126 5.54 -4.11 6.42
C TYR A 126 4.95 -4.96 5.31
N CYS A 127 5.80 -5.47 4.41
CA CYS A 127 5.33 -6.28 3.29
C CYS A 127 6.42 -7.24 2.77
N PRO A 128 6.05 -8.45 2.31
CA PRO A 128 6.95 -9.30 1.54
C PRO A 128 7.40 -8.61 0.25
N ASN A 129 8.65 -8.86 -0.16
CA ASN A 129 9.23 -8.26 -1.38
C ASN A 129 9.19 -6.73 -1.37
N ALA A 130 9.67 -6.12 -0.27
CA ALA A 130 9.63 -4.68 -0.05
C ALA A 130 10.23 -3.87 -1.21
N ASP A 131 11.26 -4.40 -1.90
CA ASP A 131 11.90 -3.77 -3.07
C ASP A 131 10.90 -3.44 -4.20
N ARG A 132 9.97 -4.35 -4.49
CA ARG A 132 8.95 -4.15 -5.53
C ARG A 132 7.87 -3.19 -5.08
N ILE A 133 7.56 -3.21 -3.79
CA ILE A 133 6.53 -2.36 -3.19
C ILE A 133 7.02 -0.93 -3.11
N VAL A 134 8.29 -0.70 -2.76
CA VAL A 134 8.92 0.63 -2.80
C VAL A 134 8.76 1.25 -4.18
N ARG A 135 9.06 0.53 -5.27
CA ARG A 135 8.87 1.04 -6.64
C ARG A 135 7.42 1.39 -6.97
N ALA A 136 6.45 0.63 -6.45
CA ALA A 136 5.04 0.93 -6.62
C ALA A 136 4.61 2.17 -5.82
N LEU A 137 5.13 2.33 -4.61
CA LEU A 137 4.88 3.52 -3.77
C LEU A 137 5.52 4.78 -4.38
N GLU A 138 6.75 4.68 -4.88
CA GLU A 138 7.42 5.77 -5.62
C GLU A 138 6.60 6.19 -6.85
N HIS A 139 6.01 5.21 -7.56
CA HIS A 139 5.12 5.51 -8.68
C HIS A 139 3.84 6.23 -8.23
N LEU A 140 3.22 5.84 -7.09
CA LEU A 140 2.07 6.57 -6.53
C LEU A 140 2.40 8.03 -6.22
N VAL A 141 3.56 8.29 -5.62
CA VAL A 141 4.02 9.66 -5.32
C VAL A 141 4.28 10.44 -6.60
N SER A 142 4.85 9.81 -7.63
CA SER A 142 5.05 10.45 -8.94
C SER A 142 3.73 10.83 -9.60
N LEU A 143 2.71 9.95 -9.54
CA LEU A 143 1.39 10.23 -10.13
C LEU A 143 0.69 11.44 -9.49
N GLU A 144 0.91 11.71 -8.20
CA GLU A 144 0.43 12.92 -7.53
C GLU A 144 1.21 14.17 -7.98
N GLY A 145 2.52 14.04 -8.19
CA GLY A 145 3.38 15.13 -8.68
C GLY A 145 3.22 15.46 -10.17
N ASP A 146 2.82 14.48 -10.98
CA ASP A 146 2.55 14.63 -12.41
C ASP A 146 1.10 15.05 -12.72
N ASP A 147 0.26 15.30 -11.70
CA ASP A 147 -1.07 15.86 -11.91
C ASP A 147 -0.92 17.31 -12.45
N PRO A 148 -1.30 17.60 -13.71
CA PRO A 148 -1.24 18.95 -14.26
C PRO A 148 -2.19 19.94 -13.56
N PHE A 149 -2.97 19.47 -12.59
CA PHE A 149 -3.85 20.26 -11.72
C PHE A 149 -3.40 20.30 -10.25
N ALA A 150 -2.28 19.65 -9.88
CA ALA A 150 -1.65 19.81 -8.56
C ALA A 150 -0.85 21.12 -8.53
N ASN A 151 -1.59 22.24 -8.39
CA ASN A 151 -1.19 23.62 -8.08
C ASN A 151 0.24 24.09 -8.42
#